data_AF-A0A2M7M6B7-F1
#
_entry.id   AF-A0A2M7M6B7-F1
#
_cell.length_a   1.000
_cell.length_b   1.000
_cell.length_c   1.000
_cell.angle_alpha   90.00
_cell.angle_beta   90.00
_cell.angle_gamma   90.00
#
_symmetry.space_group_name_H-M   'P 1'
#
loop_
_entity.id
_entity.type
_entity.pdbx_description
1 polymer ?
#
loop_
_entity_poly.entity_id
_entity_poly.type
_entity_poly.pdbx_seq_one_letter_code
_entity_poly.pdbx_strand_id
1 'polypeptide(L)'
;MNLLALDPNTRAPFSKTVQTLIQKHRLDPNEIFMNVLESQEAVEMNYWMMKVLIQEHFVSPQQAVAKDATGEPVKPLQAACLLGNVGAVAALLESRAFQGDVCDREYQLAARIASKQEDQGLLGVMMKYAQEVGGLEIFMRELQSATLQ
;
A
#
# COMPACT_ATOMS: atom_id res chain seq x y z
N MET A 1 0.25 -10.92 -9.27
CA MET A 1 1.37 -10.08 -9.73
C MET A 1 2.37 -9.92 -8.59
N ASN A 2 3.62 -9.56 -8.90
CA ASN A 2 4.66 -9.24 -7.92
C ASN A 2 5.35 -7.94 -8.37
N LEU A 3 4.88 -6.81 -7.86
CA LEU A 3 5.32 -5.48 -8.29
C LEU A 3 6.79 -5.22 -7.97
N LEU A 4 7.31 -5.83 -6.91
CA LEU A 4 8.68 -5.63 -6.44
C LEU A 4 9.66 -6.71 -6.94
N ALA A 5 9.17 -7.71 -7.69
CA ALA A 5 9.96 -8.86 -8.15
C ALA A 5 10.74 -9.59 -7.03
N LEU A 6 10.19 -9.59 -5.81
CA LEU A 6 10.77 -10.29 -4.66
C LEU A 6 10.60 -11.80 -4.80
N ASP A 7 11.56 -12.60 -4.32
CA ASP A 7 11.41 -14.06 -4.32
C ASP A 7 10.28 -14.47 -3.35
N PRO A 8 9.19 -15.11 -3.80
CA PRO A 8 8.11 -15.54 -2.92
C PRO A 8 8.54 -16.43 -1.76
N ASN A 9 9.68 -17.13 -1.89
CA ASN A 9 10.22 -17.97 -0.83
C ASN A 9 10.73 -17.18 0.39
N THR A 10 11.01 -15.88 0.24
CA THR A 10 11.45 -15.02 1.36
C THR A 10 10.30 -14.57 2.26
N ARG A 11 9.05 -14.90 1.93
CA ARG A 11 7.87 -14.60 2.76
C ARG A 11 7.85 -15.37 4.09
N ALA A 12 8.29 -16.62 4.10
CA ALA A 12 8.05 -17.55 5.22
C ALA A 12 8.53 -17.05 6.61
N PRO A 13 9.71 -16.40 6.72
CA PRO A 13 10.12 -15.78 7.99
C PRO A 13 9.13 -14.74 8.51
N PHE A 14 8.52 -13.93 7.63
CA PHE A 14 7.57 -12.89 8.02
C PHE A 14 6.24 -13.48 8.51
N SER A 15 5.74 -14.54 7.86
CA SER A 15 4.58 -15.29 8.36
C SER A 15 4.83 -15.80 9.78
N LYS A 16 6.01 -16.39 10.04
CA LYS A 16 6.38 -16.87 11.38
C LYS A 16 6.50 -15.74 12.40
N THR A 17 7.08 -14.60 12.01
CA THR A 17 7.21 -13.42 12.88
C THR A 17 5.83 -12.88 13.27
N VAL A 18 4.95 -12.62 12.31
CA VAL A 18 3.59 -12.10 12.58
C VAL A 18 2.79 -13.10 13.42
N GLN A 19 2.85 -14.39 13.10
CA GLN A 19 2.22 -15.43 13.91
C GLN A 19 2.73 -15.42 15.36
N THR A 20 4.05 -15.26 15.56
CA THR A 20 4.64 -15.20 16.90
C THR A 20 4.17 -13.97 17.67
N LEU A 21 4.15 -12.80 17.03
CA LEU A 21 3.63 -11.56 17.62
C LEU A 21 2.18 -11.72 18.10
N ILE A 22 1.32 -12.34 17.28
CA ILE A 22 -0.09 -12.54 17.62
C ILE A 22 -0.27 -13.62 18.69
N GLN A 23 0.32 -14.81 18.50
CA GLN A 23 0.01 -15.96 19.35
C GLN A 23 0.77 -15.93 20.68
N LYS A 24 2.05 -15.55 20.65
CA LYS A 24 2.91 -15.54 21.84
C LYS A 24 2.86 -14.21 22.56
N HIS A 25 2.91 -13.10 21.81
CA HIS A 25 2.93 -11.75 22.40
C HIS A 25 1.55 -11.10 22.50
N ARG A 26 0.50 -11.77 22.00
CA ARG A 26 -0.91 -11.34 22.12
C ARG A 26 -1.18 -9.96 21.52
N LEU A 27 -0.40 -9.55 20.52
CA LEU A 27 -0.64 -8.30 19.80
C LEU A 27 -1.84 -8.43 18.86
N ASP A 28 -2.62 -7.35 18.75
CA ASP A 28 -3.72 -7.27 17.78
C ASP A 28 -3.15 -7.20 16.35
N PRO A 29 -3.60 -8.04 15.41
CA PRO A 29 -3.20 -7.93 14.00
C PRO A 29 -3.38 -6.52 13.40
N ASN A 30 -4.42 -5.78 13.81
CA ASN A 30 -4.64 -4.41 13.35
C ASN A 30 -3.58 -3.43 13.90
N GLU A 31 -3.11 -3.65 15.13
CA GLU A 31 -2.02 -2.87 15.71
C GLU A 31 -0.70 -3.14 14.96
N ILE A 32 -0.40 -4.41 14.66
CA ILE A 32 0.76 -4.78 13.85
C ILE A 32 0.66 -4.16 12.45
N PHE A 33 -0.53 -4.17 11.85
CA PHE A 33 -0.78 -3.52 10.55
C PHE A 33 -0.49 -2.03 10.57
N MET A 34 -0.95 -1.31 11.61
CA MET A 34 -0.63 0.12 11.77
C MET A 34 0.87 0.35 11.92
N ASN A 35 1.56 -0.46 12.73
CA ASN A 35 3.01 -0.37 12.89
C ASN A 35 3.77 -0.63 11.58
N VAL A 36 3.33 -1.62 10.77
CA VAL A 36 3.93 -1.91 9.46
C VAL A 36 3.64 -0.79 8.45
N LEU A 37 2.46 -0.16 8.53
CA LEU A 37 2.08 0.96 7.69
C LEU A 37 2.97 2.19 7.96
N GLU A 38 3.26 2.46 9.24
CA GLU A 38 4.10 3.58 9.73
C GLU A 38 5.60 3.30 9.66
N SER A 39 5.99 2.04 9.46
CA SER A 39 7.38 1.59 9.43
C SER A 39 8.19 2.20 8.27
N GLN A 40 9.41 2.64 8.59
CA GLN A 40 10.45 3.03 7.62
C GLN A 40 11.51 1.94 7.39
N GLU A 41 11.24 0.71 7.86
CA GLU A 41 12.13 -0.43 7.65
C GLU A 41 12.23 -0.82 6.17
N ALA A 42 13.05 -1.84 5.89
CA ALA A 42 13.28 -2.33 4.54
C ALA A 42 11.98 -2.62 3.77
N VAL A 43 11.95 -2.22 2.48
CA VAL A 43 10.81 -2.38 1.58
C VAL A 43 10.26 -3.82 1.56
N GLU A 44 11.16 -4.81 1.53
CA GLU A 44 10.79 -6.24 1.55
C GLU A 44 10.04 -6.63 2.83
N MET A 45 10.48 -6.12 3.98
CA MET A 45 9.84 -6.40 5.26
C MET A 45 8.43 -5.83 5.30
N ASN A 46 8.27 -4.55 4.97
CA ASN A 46 6.96 -3.91 4.95
C ASN A 46 6.02 -4.59 3.94
N TYR A 47 6.53 -4.94 2.75
CA TYR A 47 5.77 -5.68 1.74
C TYR A 47 5.27 -7.03 2.27
N TRP A 48 6.16 -7.89 2.79
CA TRP A 48 5.76 -9.22 3.21
C TRP A 48 4.88 -9.19 4.46
N MET A 49 5.19 -8.37 5.46
CA MET A 49 4.35 -8.26 6.64
C MET A 49 2.95 -7.77 6.30
N MET A 50 2.81 -6.79 5.40
CA MET A 50 1.52 -6.30 4.92
C MET A 50 0.73 -7.41 4.22
N LYS A 51 1.36 -8.16 3.30
CA LYS A 51 0.73 -9.31 2.62
C LYS A 51 0.28 -10.39 3.61
N VAL A 52 1.12 -10.73 4.60
CA VAL A 52 0.81 -11.72 5.63
C VAL A 52 -0.39 -11.27 6.47
N LEU A 53 -0.41 -10.03 6.95
CA LEU A 53 -1.51 -9.50 7.76
C LEU A 53 -2.85 -9.51 7.00
N ILE A 54 -2.83 -9.13 5.73
CA ILE A 54 -4.03 -9.12 4.88
C ILE A 54 -4.49 -10.55 4.56
N GLN A 55 -3.57 -11.43 4.17
CA GLN A 55 -3.93 -12.74 3.58
C GLN A 55 -4.07 -13.87 4.61
N GLU A 56 -3.29 -13.85 5.67
CA GLU A 56 -3.25 -14.92 6.69
C GLU A 56 -3.99 -14.52 7.97
N HIS A 57 -4.08 -13.21 8.24
CA HIS A 57 -4.73 -12.67 9.44
C HIS A 57 -5.96 -11.81 9.15
N PHE A 58 -6.36 -11.71 7.87
CA PHE A 58 -7.60 -11.07 7.41
C PHE A 58 -7.77 -9.62 7.88
N VAL A 59 -6.67 -8.90 8.10
CA VAL A 59 -6.72 -7.47 8.40
C VAL A 59 -7.28 -6.74 7.17
N SER A 60 -8.33 -5.95 7.36
CA SER A 60 -9.00 -5.26 6.25
C SER A 60 -8.08 -4.19 5.66
N PRO A 61 -7.68 -4.30 4.37
CA PRO A 61 -6.80 -3.32 3.75
C PRO A 61 -7.55 -2.06 3.28
N GLN A 62 -8.86 -1.97 3.52
CA GLN A 62 -9.69 -0.79 3.27
C GLN A 62 -10.25 -0.17 4.57
N GLN A 63 -9.72 -0.57 5.73
CA GLN A 63 -10.08 0.05 7.01
C GLN A 63 -9.74 1.55 7.03
N ALA A 64 -10.47 2.34 7.81
CA ALA A 64 -10.04 3.72 8.07
C ALA A 64 -8.88 3.66 9.08
N VAL A 65 -7.75 4.27 8.74
CA VAL A 65 -6.55 4.29 9.60
C VAL A 65 -6.33 5.64 10.27
N ALA A 66 -6.91 6.70 9.71
CA ALA A 66 -6.93 8.03 10.29
C ALA A 66 -8.13 8.82 9.76
N LYS A 67 -8.22 10.10 10.16
CA LYS A 67 -9.11 11.10 9.55
C LYS A 67 -8.28 12.29 9.08
N ASP A 68 -8.64 12.86 7.95
CA ASP A 68 -8.01 14.10 7.48
C ASP A 68 -8.58 15.35 8.19
N ALA A 69 -8.09 16.53 7.80
CA ALA A 69 -8.51 17.82 8.34
C ALA A 69 -10.00 18.15 8.13
N THR A 70 -10.65 17.48 7.17
CA THR A 70 -12.09 17.61 6.89
C THR A 70 -12.92 16.52 7.57
N GLY A 71 -12.27 15.59 8.27
CA GLY A 71 -12.90 14.44 8.92
C GLY A 71 -13.14 13.26 7.99
N GLU A 72 -12.70 13.31 6.72
CA GLU A 72 -12.80 12.19 5.80
C GLU A 72 -11.83 11.06 6.21
N PRO A 73 -12.23 9.78 6.07
CA PRO A 73 -11.39 8.65 6.46
C PRO A 73 -10.20 8.50 5.52
N VAL A 74 -8.99 8.45 6.09
CA VAL A 74 -7.78 8.08 5.35
C VAL A 74 -7.69 6.56 5.28
N LYS A 75 -7.49 6.04 4.06
CA LYS A 75 -7.33 4.60 3.78
C LYS A 75 -5.86 4.18 3.74
N PRO A 76 -5.54 2.88 3.88
CA PRO A 76 -4.16 2.44 3.99
C PRO A 76 -3.31 2.77 2.77
N LEU A 77 -3.87 2.72 1.54
CA LEU A 77 -3.12 3.09 0.34
C LEU A 77 -2.68 4.56 0.36
N GLN A 78 -3.58 5.45 0.76
CA GLN A 78 -3.28 6.88 0.89
C GLN A 78 -2.26 7.14 2.00
N ALA A 79 -2.44 6.49 3.16
CA ALA A 79 -1.50 6.59 4.28
C ALA A 79 -0.10 6.06 3.90
N ALA A 80 -0.02 4.92 3.23
CA ALA A 80 1.25 4.35 2.77
C ALA A 80 1.97 5.29 1.80
N CYS A 81 1.24 5.95 0.88
CA CYS A 81 1.80 6.99 0.03
C CYS A 81 2.26 8.20 0.84
N LEU A 82 1.47 8.69 1.80
CA LEU A 82 1.85 9.83 2.66
C LEU A 82 3.14 9.55 3.45
N LEU A 83 3.33 8.30 3.86
CA LEU A 83 4.44 7.85 4.70
C LEU A 83 5.66 7.36 3.89
N GLY A 84 5.63 7.40 2.55
CA GLY A 84 6.76 6.93 1.72
C GLY A 84 6.96 5.41 1.74
N ASN A 85 5.96 4.63 2.18
CA ASN A 85 6.12 3.20 2.41
C ASN A 85 5.87 2.38 1.13
N VAL A 86 6.90 2.31 0.27
CA VAL A 86 6.86 1.61 -1.02
C VAL A 86 6.44 0.15 -0.89
N GLY A 87 6.91 -0.55 0.16
CA GLY A 87 6.59 -1.95 0.41
C GLY A 87 5.09 -2.15 0.71
N ALA A 88 4.54 -1.30 1.58
CA ALA A 88 3.11 -1.29 1.88
C ALA A 88 2.26 -0.95 0.65
N VAL A 89 2.65 0.07 -0.14
CA VAL A 89 1.93 0.43 -1.37
C VAL A 89 1.88 -0.74 -2.34
N ALA A 90 3.01 -1.40 -2.61
CA ALA A 90 3.03 -2.57 -3.48
C ALA A 90 2.09 -3.68 -2.97
N ALA A 91 2.15 -4.00 -1.67
CA ALA A 91 1.30 -5.03 -1.08
C ALA A 91 -0.21 -4.71 -1.15
N LEU A 92 -0.56 -3.44 -0.91
CA LEU A 92 -1.94 -2.95 -0.95
C LEU A 92 -2.50 -2.95 -2.38
N LEU A 93 -1.73 -2.49 -3.36
CA LEU A 93 -2.11 -2.52 -4.77
C LEU A 93 -2.35 -3.95 -5.27
N GLU A 94 -1.43 -4.86 -4.98
CA GLU A 94 -1.58 -6.27 -5.33
C GLU A 94 -2.79 -6.94 -4.67
N SER A 95 -3.23 -6.42 -3.53
CA SER A 95 -4.41 -6.87 -2.81
C SER A 95 -5.69 -6.14 -3.24
N ARG A 96 -5.61 -5.27 -4.26
CA ARG A 96 -6.70 -4.39 -4.72
C ARG A 96 -7.35 -3.62 -3.57
N ALA A 97 -6.51 -3.05 -2.71
CA ALA A 97 -6.89 -2.33 -1.50
C ALA A 97 -7.37 -0.89 -1.76
N PHE A 98 -8.19 -0.71 -2.79
CA PHE A 98 -8.80 0.56 -3.16
C PHE A 98 -10.09 0.30 -3.94
N GLN A 99 -10.98 1.29 -3.99
CA GLN A 99 -12.23 1.22 -4.74
C GLN A 99 -12.04 1.67 -6.19
N GLY A 100 -12.67 0.92 -7.11
CA GLY A 100 -12.66 1.24 -8.53
C GLY A 100 -11.40 0.74 -9.25
N ASP A 101 -10.96 1.50 -10.25
CA ASP A 101 -9.78 1.24 -11.07
C ASP A 101 -8.69 2.30 -10.88
N VAL A 102 -7.67 2.28 -11.75
CA VAL A 102 -6.51 3.19 -11.67
C VAL A 102 -6.83 4.65 -12.03
N CYS A 103 -8.02 4.92 -12.54
CA CYS A 103 -8.55 6.24 -12.88
C CYS A 103 -9.51 6.76 -11.79
N ASP A 104 -9.93 5.91 -10.86
CA ASP A 104 -10.83 6.30 -9.78
C ASP A 104 -10.15 7.08 -8.65
N ARG A 105 -11.00 7.78 -7.86
CA ARG A 105 -10.58 8.76 -6.84
C ARG A 105 -9.52 8.24 -5.88
N GLU A 106 -9.66 7.02 -5.35
CA GLU A 106 -8.73 6.50 -4.33
C GLU A 106 -7.33 6.27 -4.89
N TYR A 107 -7.24 5.69 -6.09
CA TYR A 107 -5.96 5.44 -6.76
C TYR A 107 -5.32 6.76 -7.20
N GLN A 108 -6.10 7.65 -7.82
CA GLN A 108 -5.63 8.95 -8.28
C GLN A 108 -5.15 9.83 -7.12
N LEU A 109 -5.84 9.81 -5.98
CA LEU A 109 -5.41 10.55 -4.79
C LEU A 109 -4.05 10.04 -4.27
N ALA A 110 -3.88 8.73 -4.16
CA ALA A 110 -2.61 8.12 -3.77
C ALA A 110 -1.47 8.50 -4.75
N ALA A 111 -1.74 8.47 -6.05
CA ALA A 111 -0.76 8.85 -7.08
C ALA A 111 -0.39 10.34 -7.02
N ARG A 112 -1.35 11.22 -6.74
CA ARG A 112 -1.09 12.66 -6.54
C ARG A 112 -0.28 12.93 -5.29
N ILE A 113 -0.51 12.19 -4.20
CA ILE A 113 0.32 12.27 -2.99
C ILE A 113 1.77 11.92 -3.34
N ALA A 114 2.00 10.78 -3.99
CA ALA A 114 3.33 10.36 -4.42
C ALA A 114 3.98 11.39 -5.37
N SER A 115 3.22 11.91 -6.33
CA SER A 115 3.69 12.94 -7.26
C SER A 115 4.07 14.25 -6.57
N LYS A 116 3.27 14.70 -5.60
CA LYS A 116 3.54 15.94 -4.85
C LYS A 116 4.77 15.81 -3.95
N GLN A 117 5.03 14.61 -3.45
CA GLN A 117 6.22 14.30 -2.67
C GLN A 117 7.47 14.03 -3.54
N GLU A 118 7.31 14.04 -4.87
CA GLU A 118 8.35 13.70 -5.84
C GLU A 118 8.93 12.28 -5.64
N ASP A 119 8.17 11.38 -5.00
CA ASP A 119 8.61 10.03 -4.67
C ASP A 119 8.53 9.11 -5.89
N GLN A 120 9.68 8.94 -6.53
CA GLN A 120 9.83 8.09 -7.72
C GLN A 120 9.61 6.60 -7.42
N GLY A 121 9.85 6.16 -6.19
CA GLY A 121 9.63 4.77 -5.78
C GLY A 121 8.14 4.45 -5.74
N LEU A 122 7.36 5.32 -5.09
CA LEU A 122 5.90 5.20 -5.04
C LEU A 122 5.28 5.31 -6.44
N LEU A 123 5.65 6.35 -7.20
CA LEU A 123 5.15 6.53 -8.57
C LEU A 123 5.50 5.34 -9.47
N GLY A 124 6.72 4.83 -9.39
CA GLY A 124 7.15 3.67 -10.18
C GLY A 124 6.32 2.42 -9.89
N VAL A 125 6.02 2.14 -8.61
CA VAL A 125 5.16 1.01 -8.23
C VAL A 125 3.73 1.19 -8.73
N MET A 126 3.17 2.40 -8.61
CA MET A 126 1.83 2.70 -9.12
C MET A 126 1.78 2.61 -10.66
N MET A 127 2.74 3.17 -11.38
CA MET A 127 2.81 3.05 -12.84
C MET A 127 2.91 1.58 -13.28
N LYS A 128 3.74 0.79 -12.59
CA LYS A 128 3.85 -0.65 -12.88
C LYS A 128 2.53 -1.38 -12.64
N TYR A 129 1.82 -1.11 -11.53
CA TYR A 129 0.49 -1.69 -11.31
C TYR A 129 -0.49 -1.29 -12.43
N ALA A 130 -0.53 0.00 -12.79
CA ALA A 130 -1.38 0.49 -13.87
C ALA A 130 -1.06 -0.17 -15.22
N GLN A 131 0.21 -0.45 -15.50
CA GLN A 131 0.65 -1.20 -16.68
C GLN A 131 0.13 -2.64 -16.66
N GLU A 132 0.30 -3.35 -15.54
CA GLU A 132 -0.12 -4.74 -15.37
C GLU A 132 -1.65 -4.92 -15.52
N VAL A 133 -2.44 -3.90 -15.17
CA VAL A 133 -3.90 -3.91 -15.37
C VAL A 133 -4.36 -3.26 -16.68
N GLY A 134 -3.43 -2.84 -17.54
CA GLY A 134 -3.74 -2.26 -18.86
C GLY A 134 -4.26 -0.82 -18.86
N GLY A 135 -4.12 -0.09 -17.74
CA GLY A 135 -4.64 1.27 -17.56
C GLY A 135 -3.59 2.39 -17.57
N LEU A 136 -2.32 2.11 -17.88
CA LEU A 136 -1.21 3.06 -17.75
C LEU A 136 -1.41 4.37 -18.51
N GLU A 137 -1.81 4.30 -19.79
CA GLU A 137 -1.95 5.51 -20.62
C GLU A 137 -3.01 6.48 -20.08
N ILE A 138 -4.16 5.94 -19.66
CA ILE A 138 -5.26 6.74 -19.11
C ILE A 138 -4.85 7.27 -17.72
N PHE A 139 -4.25 6.42 -16.89
CA PHE A 139 -3.72 6.82 -15.58
C PHE A 139 -2.76 8.02 -15.69
N MET A 140 -1.79 7.97 -16.61
CA MET A 140 -0.81 9.05 -16.80
C MET A 140 -1.46 10.35 -17.27
N ARG A 141 -2.46 10.26 -18.16
CA ARG A 141 -3.21 11.43 -18.63
C ARG A 141 -3.95 12.11 -17.48
N GLU A 142 -4.63 11.35 -16.64
CA GLU A 142 -5.36 11.88 -15.47
C GLU A 142 -4.43 12.45 -14.40
N LEU A 143 -3.24 11.87 -14.22
CA LEU A 143 -2.26 12.39 -13.29
C LEU A 143 -1.70 13.74 -13.76
N GLN A 144 -1.50 13.93 -15.07
CA GLN A 144 -1.01 15.17 -15.68
C GLN A 144 -2.08 16.28 -15.76
N SER A 145 -3.35 15.92 -15.97
CA SER A 145 -4.43 16.91 -16.03
C SER A 145 -4.67 17.57 -14.66
N ALA A 146 -4.43 16.82 -13.58
CA ALA A 146 -4.64 17.27 -12.21
C ALA A 146 -3.55 18.21 -11.66
N THR A 147 -2.35 18.24 -12.25
CA THR A 147 -1.26 19.14 -11.84
C THR A 147 -1.34 20.53 -12.48
N LEU A 148 -2.27 20.74 -13.42
CA LEU A 148 -2.47 22.01 -14.13
C LEU A 148 -3.52 22.94 -13.49
N GLN A 149 -4.10 22.56 -12.34
CA GLN A 149 -5.07 23.36 -11.57
C GLN A 149 -4.52 23.69 -10.18
#